data_AF-A0A7C4ZH83-F1
#
_entry.id   AF-A0A7C4ZH83-F1
#
_cell.length_a   1.000
_cell.length_b   1.000
_cell.length_c   1.000
_cell.angle_alpha   90.00
_cell.angle_beta   90.00
_cell.angle_gamma   90.00
#
_symmetry.space_group_name_H-M   'P 1'
#
loop_
_entity.id
_entity.type
_entity.pdbx_description
1 polymer ?
#
loop_
_entity_poly.entity_id
_entity_poly.type
_entity_poly.pdbx_seq_one_letter_code
_entity_poly.pdbx_strand_id
1 'polypeptide(L)'
;MSAFEDVKRILAAVAALALFALNDVRMFHTLPNLSDPGNGRTHALSLQLFGDFQTVYASVFDLAVRWGLMGLILAACAWAVAETLQPAKVKKDERG
;
A
#
# COMPACT_ATOMS: atom_id res chain seq x y z
N MET A 1 12.37 1.17 -22.86
CA MET A 1 11.08 1.63 -22.30
C MET A 1 10.75 2.99 -22.85
N SER A 2 9.47 3.30 -23.02
CA SER A 2 9.04 4.70 -23.21
C SER A 2 8.93 5.37 -21.84
N ALA A 3 9.33 6.65 -21.73
CA ALA A 3 9.23 7.41 -20.48
C ALA A 3 7.79 7.41 -19.89
N PHE A 4 6.79 7.25 -20.74
CA PHE A 4 5.39 7.21 -20.34
C PHE A 4 5.00 5.96 -19.55
N GLU A 5 5.62 4.81 -19.82
CA GLU A 5 5.40 3.59 -19.04
C GLU A 5 6.02 3.69 -17.65
N ASP A 6 7.20 4.28 -17.55
CA ASP A 6 7.88 4.49 -16.27
C ASP A 6 7.11 5.46 -15.37
N VAL A 7 6.58 6.55 -15.94
CA VAL A 7 5.71 7.50 -15.22
C VAL A 7 4.45 6.83 -14.68
N LYS A 8 3.79 5.97 -15.47
CA LYS A 8 2.59 5.24 -15.01
C LYS A 8 2.88 4.34 -13.82
N ARG A 9 4.03 3.67 -13.80
CA ARG A 9 4.43 2.78 -12.70
C ARG A 9 4.70 3.53 -11.42
N ILE A 10 5.49 4.61 -11.53
CA ILE A 10 5.77 5.49 -10.39
C ILE A 10 4.45 6.05 -9.84
N LEU A 11 3.56 6.51 -10.71
CA LEU A 11 2.24 7.01 -10.30
C LEU A 11 1.40 5.94 -9.60
N ALA A 12 1.40 4.69 -10.10
CA ALA A 12 0.69 3.58 -9.47
C ALA A 12 1.25 3.25 -8.07
N ALA A 13 2.57 3.22 -7.92
CA ALA A 13 3.21 2.99 -6.63
C ALA A 13 2.92 4.13 -5.63
N VAL A 14 3.01 5.39 -6.08
CA VAL A 14 2.68 6.56 -5.27
C VAL A 14 1.20 6.56 -4.88
N ALA A 15 0.30 6.19 -5.79
CA ALA A 15 -1.13 6.09 -5.50
C ALA A 15 -1.42 4.99 -4.45
N ALA A 16 -0.80 3.81 -4.56
CA ALA A 16 -0.96 2.74 -3.57
C ALA A 16 -0.47 3.17 -2.18
N LEU A 17 0.69 3.85 -2.11
CA LEU A 17 1.22 4.42 -0.88
C LEU A 17 0.28 5.49 -0.30
N ALA A 18 -0.24 6.38 -1.13
CA ALA A 18 -1.15 7.44 -0.72
C ALA A 18 -2.46 6.87 -0.15
N LEU A 19 -3.03 5.83 -0.77
CA LEU A 19 -4.22 5.16 -0.26
C LEU A 19 -3.97 4.48 1.08
N PHE A 20 -2.83 3.82 1.26
CA PHE A 20 -2.45 3.21 2.53
C PHE A 20 -2.29 4.27 3.63
N ALA A 21 -1.57 5.36 3.35
CA ALA A 21 -1.38 6.45 4.31
C ALA A 21 -2.72 7.13 4.67
N LEU A 22 -3.60 7.35 3.69
CA LEU A 22 -4.92 7.93 3.92
C LEU A 22 -5.80 7.00 4.77
N ASN A 23 -5.70 5.70 4.58
CA ASN A 23 -6.38 4.72 5.42
C ASN A 23 -5.89 4.80 6.87
N ASP A 24 -4.59 4.96 7.11
CA ASP A 24 -4.04 5.13 8.47
C ASP A 24 -4.55 6.39 9.15
N VAL A 25 -4.58 7.52 8.43
CA VAL A 25 -5.17 8.79 8.91
C VAL A 25 -6.65 8.61 9.24
N ARG A 26 -7.42 7.97 8.35
CA ARG A 26 -8.85 7.68 8.58
C ARG A 26 -9.03 6.80 9.82
N MET A 27 -8.25 5.74 9.97
CA MET A 27 -8.34 4.85 11.12
C MET A 27 -7.98 5.57 12.43
N PHE A 28 -6.93 6.38 12.43
CA PHE A 28 -6.47 7.14 13.58
C PHE A 28 -7.54 8.11 14.11
N HIS A 29 -8.26 8.78 13.21
CA HIS A 29 -9.27 9.77 13.62
C HIS A 29 -10.68 9.21 13.84
N THR A 30 -11.01 8.04 13.25
CA THR A 30 -12.41 7.55 13.24
C THR A 30 -12.65 6.29 14.06
N LEU A 31 -11.61 5.51 14.36
CA LEU A 31 -11.79 4.29 15.14
C LEU A 31 -11.78 4.58 16.65
N PRO A 32 -12.59 3.83 17.42
CA PRO A 32 -12.65 4.01 18.87
C PRO A 32 -11.36 3.53 19.54
N ASN A 33 -11.05 4.14 20.68
CA ASN A 33 -9.94 3.76 21.55
C ASN A 33 -10.33 2.73 22.62
N LEU A 34 -11.57 2.22 22.56
CA LEU A 34 -12.09 1.15 23.41
C LEU A 34 -12.72 0.06 22.53
N SER A 35 -12.59 -1.20 22.96
CA SER A 35 -13.20 -2.32 22.26
C SER A 35 -14.72 -2.26 22.35
N ASP A 36 -15.39 -2.49 21.23
CA ASP A 36 -16.85 -2.59 21.16
C ASP A 36 -17.25 -3.88 20.41
N PRO A 37 -17.58 -4.95 21.15
CA PRO A 37 -18.05 -6.20 20.54
C PRO A 37 -19.36 -6.04 19.75
N GLY A 38 -20.20 -5.06 20.09
CA GLY A 38 -21.50 -4.85 19.46
C GLY A 38 -21.42 -4.42 17.99
N ASN A 39 -20.30 -3.81 17.58
CA ASN A 39 -20.02 -3.45 16.19
C ASN A 39 -18.81 -4.20 15.60
N GLY A 40 -18.31 -5.24 16.29
CA GLY A 40 -17.22 -6.08 15.84
C GLY A 40 -15.82 -5.44 15.91
N ARG A 41 -15.67 -4.28 16.56
CA ARG A 41 -14.36 -3.61 16.76
C ARG A 41 -13.68 -4.14 18.01
N THR A 42 -13.06 -5.30 17.87
CA THR A 42 -12.43 -6.03 18.98
C THR A 42 -10.92 -6.22 18.80
N HIS A 43 -10.38 -5.88 17.63
CA HIS A 43 -8.96 -6.07 17.33
C HIS A 43 -8.17 -4.80 17.62
N ALA A 44 -7.28 -4.85 18.61
CA ALA A 44 -6.41 -3.73 18.93
C ALA A 44 -5.35 -3.53 17.85
N LEU A 45 -5.20 -2.28 17.41
CA LEU A 45 -4.16 -1.82 16.50
C LEU A 45 -3.46 -0.61 17.11
N SER A 46 -2.13 -0.64 17.10
CA SER A 46 -1.34 0.55 17.40
C SER A 46 -1.07 1.33 16.13
N LEU A 47 -1.47 2.60 16.14
CA LEU A 47 -1.20 3.54 15.07
C LEU A 47 -0.32 4.65 15.59
N GLN A 48 0.67 5.03 14.78
CA GLN A 48 1.51 6.18 15.02
C GLN A 48 1.31 7.19 13.89
N LEU A 49 0.91 8.41 14.23
CA LEU A 49 0.66 9.48 13.27
C LEU A 49 1.22 10.80 13.80
N PHE A 50 2.07 11.46 13.01
CA PHE A 50 2.72 12.75 13.37
C PHE A 50 3.37 12.77 14.77
N GLY A 51 3.93 11.63 15.21
CA GLY A 51 4.57 11.50 16.51
C GLY A 51 3.63 11.16 17.66
N ASP A 52 2.31 11.18 17.45
CA ASP A 52 1.32 10.68 18.41
C ASP A 52 1.12 9.17 18.23
N PHE A 53 0.83 8.48 19.33
CA PHE A 53 0.64 7.04 19.37
C PHE A 53 -0.68 6.71 20.07
N GLN A 54 -1.56 6.01 19.36
CA GLN A 54 -2.87 5.63 19.87
C GLN A 54 -3.17 4.16 19.57
N THR A 55 -3.78 3.49 20.54
CA THR A 55 -4.37 2.17 20.33
C THR A 55 -5.82 2.37 19.93
N VAL A 56 -6.17 1.90 18.74
CA VAL A 56 -7.54 1.90 18.22
C VAL A 56 -8.05 0.48 18.06
N TYR A 57 -9.37 0.30 18.07
CA TYR A 57 -10.00 -1.00 17.88
C TYR A 57 -10.67 -1.09 16.51
N ALA A 58 -10.22 -2.05 15.74
CA ALA A 58 -10.63 -2.29 14.37
C ALA A 58 -11.56 -3.50 14.26
N SER A 59 -12.43 -3.45 13.26
CA SER A 59 -13.19 -4.63 12.83
C SER A 59 -12.36 -5.50 11.89
N VAL A 60 -12.84 -6.72 11.62
CA VAL A 60 -12.26 -7.60 10.59
C VAL A 60 -12.25 -6.93 9.22
N PHE A 61 -13.27 -6.12 8.91
CA PHE A 61 -13.32 -5.37 7.65
C PHE A 61 -12.23 -4.31 7.57
N ASP A 62 -12.03 -3.52 8.63
CA ASP A 62 -10.96 -2.52 8.68
C ASP A 62 -9.57 -3.17 8.53
N LEU A 63 -9.38 -4.34 9.16
CA LEU A 63 -8.18 -5.17 9.00
C LEU A 63 -8.00 -5.66 7.55
N ALA A 64 -9.06 -6.17 6.92
CA ALA A 64 -9.01 -6.66 5.54
C ALA A 64 -8.64 -5.54 4.57
N VAL A 65 -9.19 -4.34 4.74
CA VAL A 65 -8.83 -3.15 3.94
C VAL A 65 -7.37 -2.80 4.13
N ARG A 66 -6.90 -2.73 5.39
CA ARG A 66 -5.49 -2.40 5.70
C ARG A 66 -4.53 -3.40 5.04
N TRP A 67 -4.79 -4.70 5.19
CA TRP A 67 -3.96 -5.76 4.60
C TRP A 67 -4.05 -5.80 3.06
N GLY A 68 -5.22 -5.52 2.50
CA GLY A 68 -5.40 -5.38 1.05
C GLY A 68 -4.54 -4.25 0.48
N LEU A 69 -4.54 -3.07 1.12
CA LEU A 69 -3.71 -1.94 0.71
C LEU A 69 -2.21 -2.24 0.85
N MET A 70 -1.79 -2.90 1.93
CA MET A 70 -0.41 -3.39 2.08
C MET A 70 -0.04 -4.36 0.94
N GLY A 71 -0.94 -5.28 0.60
CA GLY A 71 -0.76 -6.20 -0.53
C GLY A 71 -0.58 -5.49 -1.86
N LEU A 72 -1.34 -4.42 -2.12
CA LEU A 72 -1.17 -3.59 -3.32
C LEU A 72 0.20 -2.92 -3.39
N ILE A 73 0.72 -2.41 -2.26
CA ILE A 73 2.06 -1.84 -2.18
C ILE A 73 3.10 -2.92 -2.53
N LEU A 74 3.00 -4.10 -1.92
CA LEU A 74 3.92 -5.20 -2.19
C LEU A 74 3.85 -5.66 -3.65
N ALA A 75 2.66 -5.73 -4.24
CA ALA A 75 2.47 -6.06 -5.64
C ALA A 75 3.11 -5.00 -6.56
N ALA A 76 2.96 -3.72 -6.25
CA ALA A 76 3.60 -2.64 -7.00
C ALA A 76 5.13 -2.69 -6.89
N CYS A 77 5.69 -2.98 -5.71
CA CYS A 77 7.12 -3.17 -5.53
C CYS A 77 7.65 -4.40 -6.30
N ALA A 78 6.96 -5.53 -6.21
CA ALA A 78 7.34 -6.75 -6.92
C ALA A 78 7.29 -6.55 -8.44
N TRP A 79 6.25 -5.86 -8.94
CA TRP A 79 6.17 -5.47 -10.33
C TRP A 79 7.39 -4.63 -10.75
N ALA A 80 7.72 -3.60 -9.97
CA ALA A 80 8.87 -2.74 -10.28
C ALA A 80 10.18 -3.54 -10.34
N VAL A 81 10.41 -4.46 -9.41
CA VAL A 81 11.61 -5.32 -9.40
C VAL A 81 11.63 -6.23 -10.63
N ALA A 82 10.53 -6.92 -10.93
CA ALA A 82 10.44 -7.84 -12.07
C ALA A 82 10.78 -7.13 -13.40
N GLU A 83 10.41 -5.86 -13.53
CA GLU A 83 10.72 -5.04 -14.68
C GLU A 83 12.19 -4.62 -14.76
N THR A 84 12.82 -4.28 -13.64
CA THR A 84 14.27 -3.96 -13.63
C THR A 84 15.15 -5.13 -14.02
N LEU A 85 14.67 -6.36 -13.81
CA LEU A 85 15.39 -7.59 -14.13
C LEU A 85 15.18 -8.07 -15.57
N GLN A 86 14.35 -7.39 -16.38
CA GLN A 86 14.20 -7.76 -17.78
C GLN A 86 15.52 -7.52 -18.52
N PRO A 87 16.14 -8.57 -19.10
CA PRO A 87 17.39 -8.41 -19.82
C PRO A 87 17.17 -7.47 -20.99
N ALA A 88 18.07 -6.50 -21.16
CA ALA A 88 18.07 -5.61 -22.32
C ALA A 88 17.89 -6.48 -23.56
N LYS A 89 16.79 -6.28 -24.31
CA LYS A 89 16.61 -6.93 -25.61
C LYS A 89 17.87 -6.65 -26.41
N VAL A 90 18.72 -7.66 -26.54
CA VAL A 90 19.95 -7.59 -27.33
C VAL A 90 19.48 -7.14 -28.70
N LYS A 91 19.80 -5.89 -29.03
CA LYS A 91 19.56 -5.31 -30.34
C LYS A 91 20.38 -6.16 -31.29
N LYS A 92 19.74 -7.16 -31.89
CA LYS A 92 20.37 -8.02 -32.88
C LYS A 92 20.72 -7.08 -34.03
N ASP A 93 22.01 -6.78 -34.10
CA ASP A 93 22.64 -6.06 -35.18
C ASP A 93 22.44 -6.89 -36.44
N GLU A 94 21.40 -6.57 -37.22
CA GLU A 94 21.30 -6.96 -38.61
C GLU A 94 21.97 -5.87 -39.45
N ARG A 95 23.29 -5.74 -39.27
CA ARG A 95 24.22 -5.38 -40.34
C ARG A 95 24.98 -6.64 -40.72
N GLY A 96 24.45 -7.36 -41.70
CA GLY A 96 25.09 -8.44 -42.43
C GLY A 96 24.44 -8.54 -43.79
#